data_AF-A0A9D3S1X5-F1
#
_entry.id   AF-A0A9D3S1X5-F1
#
_cell.length_a   1.000
_cell.length_b   1.000
_cell.length_c   1.000
_cell.angle_alpha   90.00
_cell.angle_beta   90.00
_cell.angle_gamma   90.00
#
_symmetry.space_group_name_H-M   'P 1'
#
loop_
_entity.id
_entity.type
_entity.pdbx_description
1 polymer ?
#
loop_
_entity_poly.entity_id
_entity_poly.type
_entity_poly.pdbx_seq_one_letter_code
_entity_poly.pdbx_strand_id
1 'polypeptide(L)'
;MNRCTAALLLLVIAIYFLNVEAYKCRCTRKGPKIRYKDVQKLELKPKHPFCQEKMIFVTMENVARFKGQEYCLHPKLQSTKNLVKRFRIWKDKNRVYEA
;
A
#
# COMPACT_ATOMS: atom_id res chain seq x y z
N MET A 1 -20.62 -30.54 27.23
CA MET A 1 -19.65 -30.59 26.11
C MET A 1 -20.04 -29.72 24.91
N ASN A 2 -21.32 -29.65 24.50
CA ASN A 2 -21.78 -28.84 23.35
C ASN A 2 -21.68 -27.30 23.49
N ARG A 3 -21.65 -26.75 24.72
CA ARG A 3 -21.55 -25.30 24.92
C ARG A 3 -20.15 -24.76 24.64
N CYS A 4 -19.11 -25.54 24.97
CA CYS A 4 -17.73 -25.15 24.71
C CYS A 4 -17.40 -25.21 23.21
N THR A 5 -17.93 -26.19 22.49
CA THR A 5 -17.76 -26.29 21.03
C THR A 5 -18.48 -25.16 20.30
N ALA A 6 -19.69 -24.80 20.73
CA ALA A 6 -20.40 -23.64 20.18
C ALA A 6 -19.66 -22.31 20.43
N ALA A 7 -19.13 -22.10 21.64
CA ALA A 7 -18.36 -20.90 21.95
C ALA A 7 -17.05 -20.81 21.15
N LEU A 8 -16.35 -21.93 20.96
CA LEU A 8 -15.14 -22.01 20.11
C LEU A 8 -15.48 -21.70 18.64
N LEU A 9 -16.57 -22.25 18.11
CA LEU A 9 -17.03 -21.96 16.75
C LEU A 9 -17.33 -20.48 16.56
N LEU A 10 -18.03 -19.85 17.51
CA LEU A 10 -18.32 -18.41 17.44
C LEU A 10 -17.05 -17.55 17.48
N LEU A 11 -16.07 -17.91 18.31
CA LEU A 11 -14.77 -17.23 18.35
C LEU A 11 -14.03 -17.33 17.02
N VAL A 12 -13.99 -18.52 16.41
CA VAL A 12 -13.35 -18.73 15.11
C VAL A 12 -14.02 -17.87 14.03
N ILE A 13 -15.35 -17.83 14.01
CA ILE A 13 -16.12 -17.02 13.06
C ILE A 13 -15.80 -15.52 13.26
N ALA A 14 -15.81 -15.04 14.49
CA ALA A 14 -15.48 -13.64 14.80
C ALA A 14 -14.06 -13.27 14.35
N ILE A 15 -13.06 -14.13 14.62
CA ILE A 15 -11.68 -13.94 14.17
C ILE A 15 -11.60 -13.92 12.64
N TYR A 16 -12.39 -14.75 11.96
CA TYR A 16 -12.43 -14.79 10.50
C TYR A 16 -12.94 -13.47 9.91
N PHE A 17 -14.05 -12.93 10.45
CA PHE A 17 -14.60 -11.65 10.01
C PHE A 17 -13.60 -10.49 10.21
N LEU A 18 -12.95 -10.42 11.37
CA LEU A 18 -11.93 -9.39 11.66
C LEU A 18 -10.75 -9.47 10.68
N ASN A 19 -10.31 -10.69 10.32
CA ASN A 19 -9.22 -10.87 9.36
C ASN A 19 -9.61 -10.46 7.94
N VAL A 20 -10.84 -10.74 7.52
CA VAL A 20 -11.36 -10.35 6.19
C VAL A 20 -11.42 -8.83 6.06
N GLU A 21 -11.90 -8.12 7.08
CA GLU A 21 -11.91 -6.65 7.07
C GLU A 21 -10.49 -6.06 7.03
N ALA A 22 -9.59 -6.60 7.86
CA ALA A 22 -8.19 -6.19 7.85
C ALA A 22 -7.48 -6.50 6.53
N TYR A 23 -7.91 -7.51 5.78
CA TYR A 23 -7.37 -7.81 4.45
C TYR A 23 -7.78 -6.77 3.41
N LYS A 24 -9.03 -6.29 3.47
CA LYS A 24 -9.52 -5.22 2.57
C LYS A 24 -8.67 -3.95 2.68
N CYS A 25 -8.17 -3.64 3.89
CA CYS A 25 -7.32 -2.48 4.16
C CYS A 25 -5.88 -2.58 3.62
N ARG A 26 -5.40 -3.80 3.33
CA ARG A 26 -3.99 -4.02 2.96
C ARG A 26 -3.81 -4.07 1.44
N CYS A 27 -2.65 -3.59 1.00
CA CYS A 27 -2.22 -3.71 -0.40
C CYS A 27 -1.39 -4.97 -0.61
N THR A 28 -1.45 -5.50 -1.83
CA THR A 28 -0.74 -6.72 -2.23
C THR A 28 0.76 -6.55 -1.97
N ARG A 29 1.38 -7.55 -1.33
CA ARG A 29 2.80 -7.48 -0.99
C ARG A 29 3.74 -7.66 -2.19
N LYS A 30 3.23 -8.27 -3.27
CA LYS A 30 3.95 -8.45 -4.54
C LYS A 30 3.37 -7.47 -5.56
N GLY A 31 4.15 -6.44 -5.89
CA GLY A 31 3.81 -5.45 -6.91
C GLY A 31 4.82 -5.44 -8.06
N PRO A 32 4.54 -4.71 -9.14
CA PRO A 32 5.50 -4.53 -10.23
C PRO A 32 6.76 -3.83 -9.75
N LYS A 33 7.89 -4.07 -10.45
CA LYS A 33 9.16 -3.41 -10.15
C LYS A 33 9.14 -1.97 -10.66
N ILE A 34 8.63 -1.06 -9.82
CA ILE A 34 8.55 0.37 -10.09
C ILE A 34 9.92 1.02 -9.93
N ARG A 35 10.34 1.85 -10.90
CA ARG A 35 11.53 2.70 -10.80
C ARG A 35 11.10 4.06 -10.26
N TYR A 36 11.93 4.66 -9.40
CA TYR A 36 11.61 5.97 -8.79
C TYR A 36 11.50 7.11 -9.82
N LYS A 37 12.22 7.04 -10.95
CA LYS A 37 12.17 8.07 -12.00
C LYS A 37 10.83 8.11 -12.74
N ASP A 38 10.16 6.96 -12.80
CA ASP A 38 8.91 6.79 -13.55
C ASP A 38 7.69 7.18 -12.69
N VAL A 39 7.93 7.61 -11.45
CA VAL A 39 6.88 8.02 -10.50
C VAL A 39 6.61 9.51 -10.67
N GLN A 40 5.36 9.84 -10.93
CA GLN A 40 4.92 11.24 -11.00
C GLN A 40 4.62 11.79 -9.60
N LYS A 41 3.85 11.01 -8.82
CA LYS A 41 3.32 11.42 -7.51
C LYS A 41 3.33 10.26 -6.51
N LEU A 42 3.61 10.59 -5.25
CA LEU A 42 3.43 9.70 -4.11
C LEU A 42 2.37 10.29 -3.17
N GLU A 43 1.39 9.47 -2.78
CA GLU A 43 0.34 9.84 -1.84
C GLU A 43 0.26 8.85 -0.69
N LEU A 44 0.02 9.35 0.52
CA LEU A 44 -0.23 8.53 1.71
C LEU A 44 -1.72 8.61 2.04
N LYS A 45 -2.48 7.63 1.58
CA LYS A 45 -3.94 7.55 1.81
C LYS A 45 -4.34 6.14 2.27
N PRO A 46 -5.41 6.00 3.06
CA PRO A 46 -5.94 4.69 3.39
C PRO A 46 -6.55 4.04 2.13
N LYS A 47 -6.52 2.71 2.04
CA LYS A 47 -7.09 1.98 0.90
C LYS A 47 -8.62 2.01 0.88
N HIS A 48 -9.24 2.10 2.05
CA HIS A 48 -10.68 2.27 2.23
C HIS A 48 -10.94 3.26 3.37
N PRO A 49 -12.08 3.98 3.37
CA PRO A 49 -12.36 5.02 4.36
C PRO A 49 -12.32 4.56 5.81
N PHE A 50 -12.70 3.31 6.07
CA PHE A 50 -12.70 2.72 7.41
C PHE A 50 -11.33 2.22 7.87
N CYS A 51 -10.31 2.24 7.00
CA CYS A 51 -8.98 1.75 7.34
C CYS A 51 -8.16 2.86 8.00
N GLN A 52 -7.68 2.59 9.21
CA GLN A 52 -6.78 3.51 9.92
C GLN A 52 -5.35 3.48 9.35
N GLU A 53 -4.90 2.33 8.83
CA GLU A 53 -3.57 2.19 8.24
C GLU A 53 -3.46 2.95 6.90
N LYS A 54 -2.53 3.90 6.83
CA LYS A 54 -2.20 4.60 5.59
C LYS A 54 -1.33 3.72 4.70
N MET A 55 -1.67 3.63 3.42
CA MET A 55 -0.90 2.94 2.40
C MET A 55 -0.24 3.96 1.48
N ILE A 56 0.76 3.52 0.72
CA ILE A 56 1.47 4.40 -0.22
C ILE A 56 0.91 4.14 -1.61
N PHE A 57 0.33 5.17 -2.20
CA PHE A 57 -0.15 5.14 -3.57
C PHE A 57 0.85 5.85 -4.47
N VAL A 58 1.18 5.20 -5.58
CA VAL A 58 2.20 5.62 -6.53
C VAL A 58 1.53 5.83 -7.88
N THR A 59 1.50 7.07 -8.34
CA THR A 59 1.02 7.40 -9.68
C THR A 59 2.20 7.39 -10.64
N MET A 60 2.11 6.56 -11.66
CA MET A 60 3.15 6.45 -12.69
C MET A 60 3.00 7.55 -13.74
N GLU A 61 4.12 8.02 -14.27
CA GLU A 61 4.13 9.01 -15.34
C GLU A 61 3.62 8.43 -16.66
N ASN A 62 2.96 9.25 -17.49
CA ASN A 62 2.32 8.82 -18.74
C ASN A 62 3.28 8.29 -19.81
N VAL A 63 4.59 8.50 -19.64
CA VAL A 63 5.65 8.00 -20.54
C VAL A 63 6.17 6.62 -20.11
N ALA A 64 5.82 6.15 -18.90
CA ALA A 64 6.31 4.90 -18.36
C ALA A 64 5.59 3.67 -18.95
N ARG A 65 6.18 2.49 -18.74
CA ARG A 65 5.59 1.19 -19.10
C ARG A 65 4.18 0.94 -18.53
N PHE A 66 3.81 1.68 -17.47
CA PHE A 66 2.56 1.54 -16.73
C PHE A 66 1.77 2.86 -16.76
N LYS A 67 1.51 3.38 -17.96
CA LYS A 67 0.93 4.71 -18.20
C LYS A 67 -0.28 5.01 -17.31
N GLY A 68 -0.20 6.09 -16.53
CA GLY A 68 -1.32 6.66 -15.77
C GLY A 68 -1.91 5.75 -14.68
N GLN A 69 -1.28 4.60 -14.38
CA GLN A 69 -1.78 3.68 -13.38
C GLN A 69 -1.35 4.10 -11.98
N GLU A 70 -2.28 3.97 -11.04
CA GLU A 70 -2.02 4.12 -9.62
C GLU A 70 -1.77 2.74 -8.99
N TYR A 71 -0.62 2.58 -8.36
CA TYR A 71 -0.26 1.36 -7.63
C TYR A 71 -0.32 1.59 -6.13
N CYS A 72 -1.00 0.68 -5.43
CA CYS A 72 -0.92 0.65 -3.98
C CYS A 72 0.23 -0.23 -3.48
N LEU A 73 1.06 0.33 -2.60
CA LEU A 73 2.21 -0.32 -1.98
C LEU A 73 2.08 -0.34 -0.45
N HIS A 74 2.51 -1.46 0.12
CA HIS A 74 2.49 -1.65 1.57
C HIS A 74 3.73 -1.01 2.24
N PRO A 75 3.57 -0.08 3.21
CA PRO A 75 4.68 0.71 3.77
C PRO A 75 5.70 -0.12 4.58
N LYS A 76 5.28 -1.24 5.16
CA LYS A 76 6.17 -2.18 5.88
C LYS A 76 7.18 -2.90 4.95
N LEU A 77 7.01 -2.90 3.63
CA LEU A 77 7.95 -3.55 2.70
C LEU A 77 9.23 -2.73 2.52
N GLN A 78 10.38 -3.39 2.56
CA GLN A 78 11.68 -2.73 2.39
C GLN A 78 11.85 -2.12 0.99
N SER A 79 11.33 -2.79 -0.05
CA SER A 79 11.31 -2.26 -1.42
C SER A 79 10.57 -0.92 -1.50
N THR A 80 9.41 -0.81 -0.85
CA THR A 80 8.61 0.42 -0.80
C THR A 80 9.35 1.53 -0.05
N LYS A 81 9.95 1.22 1.11
CA LYS A 81 10.77 2.20 1.85
C LYS A 81 11.92 2.74 1.01
N ASN A 82 12.63 1.86 0.32
CA ASN A 82 13.74 2.23 -0.56
C ASN A 82 13.27 3.06 -1.75
N LEU A 83 12.13 2.72 -2.35
CA LEU A 83 11.52 3.49 -3.44
C LEU A 83 11.20 4.91 -2.98
N VAL A 84 10.48 5.05 -1.86
CA VAL A 84 10.11 6.37 -1.31
C VAL A 84 11.34 7.20 -0.98
N LYS A 85 12.35 6.60 -0.34
CA LYS A 85 13.61 7.29 0.00
C LYS A 85 14.31 7.81 -1.26
N ARG A 86 14.48 6.96 -2.27
CA ARG A 86 15.14 7.34 -3.53
C ARG A 86 14.33 8.39 -4.31
N PHE A 87 13.01 8.25 -4.33
CA PHE A 87 12.12 9.21 -4.99
C PHE A 87 12.22 10.59 -4.36
N ARG A 88 12.18 10.70 -3.02
CA ARG A 88 12.33 11.99 -2.32
C ARG A 88 13.65 12.67 -2.68
N ILE A 89 14.77 11.95 -2.57
CA ILE A 89 16.10 12.48 -2.92
C ILE A 89 16.15 12.95 -4.38
N TRP A 90 15.56 12.19 -5.31
CA TRP A 90 15.52 12.56 -6.71
C TRP A 90 14.63 13.78 -6.98
N LYS A 91 13.44 13.82 -6.36
CA LYS A 91 12.49 14.95 -6.47
C LYS A 91 13.10 16.23 -5.92
N ASP A 92 13.77 16.16 -4.78
CA ASP A 92 14.44 17.32 -4.16
C ASP A 92 15.56 17.86 -5.05
N LYS A 93 16.36 16.98 -5.66
CA LYS A 93 17.39 17.38 -6.63
C LYS A 93 16.79 18.00 -7.88
N ASN A 94 15.78 17.38 -8.48
CA ASN A 94 15.17 17.90 -9.70
C ASN A 94 14.45 19.24 -9.48
N ARG A 95 13.83 19.44 -8.31
CA ARG A 95 13.21 20.72 -7.96
C ARG A 95 14.21 21.88 -7.96
N VAL A 96 15.48 21.63 -7.64
CA VAL A 96 16.55 22.65 -7.66
C VAL A 96 16.95 23.03 -9.09
N TYR A 97 16.76 22.16 -10.08
CA TYR A 97 17.07 22.45 -11.48
C TYR A 97 15.89 23.03 -12.27
N GLU A 98 14.67 22.99 -11.71
CA GLU A 98 13.45 23.55 -12.30
C GLU A 98 13.11 24.96 -11.78
N ALA A 99 13.84 25.47 -10.79
CA ALA A 99 13.70 26.81 -10.22
C ALA A 99 14.74 27.78 -10.80
#